data_AF-A0A937RX47-F1
#
_entry.id   AF-A0A937RX47-F1
#
_cell.length_a   1.000
_cell.length_b   1.000
_cell.length_c   1.000
_cell.angle_alpha   90.00
_cell.angle_beta   90.00
_cell.angle_gamma   90.00
#
_symmetry.space_group_name_H-M   'P 1'
#
loop_
_entity.id
_entity.type
_entity.pdbx_description
1 polymer ?
#
loop_
_entity_poly.entity_id
_entity_poly.type
_entity_poly.pdbx_seq_one_letter_code
_entity_poly.pdbx_strand_id
1 'polypeptide(L)'
;MVLLLTDVFLLLTQILLWIVVGFIIWYFLQNILKKEFLGLLVLLLFLSVIALSFFRGGIDEPGSILEIVWRLLSFPLTPFGLGMILLSAILLGAVKAVWAKRLIMIGLVLLAIGSLPVVSYWLAQELEIEATELIAPLRVLDPGASQVIVLLGQNTTRLQLKPRRDTPPTNPPKIERPVTPFQFEVLSQLPIQMTEAGDRIVYAAQLYREEVGRGIDTLIAVSAGRRADRIKKEGENREDISEARDIQTMLTRTFNIPEDDILLDHNNGNIHSSAVEVKKLLEERQINYGQQIILVGSALNMNRAALTFQRVFDESCIGVRPTDFFSIPTPDSLRRVASGRDLIERDVLITDILPTVDAFWLSSKAFQEYLNALYYFLRGWIKPLTVLNPRCPLPQQVPESRSRIRSETGTSSETGVSGGTGTSGGTGTSGGTGTSGETGTSGETGTSGGTAGGTGTSGETGTYGENESPSRTESPGQRW
;
A
#
# COMPACT_ATOMS: atom_id res chain seq x y z
N MET A 1 13.38 10.55 -35.07
CA MET A 1 13.41 12.02 -34.86
C MET A 1 12.49 12.46 -33.72
N VAL A 2 11.24 11.98 -33.64
CA VAL A 2 10.29 12.32 -32.56
C VAL A 2 10.79 11.93 -31.15
N LEU A 3 11.36 10.73 -30.98
CA LEU A 3 11.91 10.27 -29.68
C LEU A 3 13.09 11.13 -29.16
N LEU A 4 13.95 11.61 -30.06
CA LEU A 4 15.05 12.51 -29.68
C LEU A 4 14.52 13.90 -29.28
N LEU A 5 13.48 14.37 -29.96
CA LEU A 5 12.87 15.67 -29.69
C LEU A 5 12.12 15.66 -28.35
N THR A 6 11.43 14.57 -28.02
CA THR A 6 10.79 14.37 -26.70
C THR A 6 11.82 14.26 -25.60
N ASP A 7 12.94 13.54 -25.81
CA ASP A 7 13.99 13.42 -24.80
C ASP A 7 14.68 14.76 -24.53
N VAL A 8 14.97 15.54 -25.58
CA VAL A 8 15.53 16.89 -25.45
C VAL A 8 14.54 17.84 -24.75
N PHE A 9 13.25 17.75 -25.06
CA PHE A 9 12.23 18.55 -24.40
C PHE A 9 12.06 18.21 -22.91
N LEU A 10 12.06 16.92 -22.56
CA LEU A 10 12.01 16.48 -21.15
C LEU A 10 13.24 16.97 -20.38
N LEU A 11 14.43 16.88 -20.99
CA LEU A 11 15.67 17.36 -20.39
C LEU A 11 15.64 18.89 -20.21
N LEU A 12 15.15 19.64 -21.21
CA LEU A 12 14.97 21.08 -21.10
C LEU A 12 13.98 21.45 -19.98
N THR A 13 12.87 20.72 -19.87
CA THR A 13 11.87 20.92 -18.82
C THR A 13 12.45 20.62 -17.44
N GLN A 14 13.24 19.56 -17.30
CA GLN A 14 13.98 19.25 -16.07
C GLN A 14 14.93 20.38 -15.71
N ILE A 15 15.76 20.86 -16.65
CA ILE A 15 16.69 21.97 -16.41
C ILE A 15 15.94 23.23 -15.99
N LEU A 16 14.85 23.58 -16.67
CA LEU A 16 14.04 24.74 -16.32
C LEU A 16 13.46 24.61 -14.90
N LEU A 17 12.95 23.44 -14.55
CA LEU A 17 12.39 23.19 -13.23
C LEU A 17 13.48 23.24 -12.15
N TRP A 18 14.69 22.77 -12.44
CA TRP A 18 15.85 22.93 -11.57
C TRP A 18 16.22 24.40 -11.32
N ILE A 19 16.17 25.24 -12.36
CA ILE A 19 16.41 26.67 -12.22
C ILE A 19 15.35 27.31 -11.32
N VAL A 20 14.07 26.95 -11.50
CA VAL A 20 12.96 27.45 -10.68
C VAL A 20 13.10 27.00 -9.23
N VAL A 21 13.36 25.72 -8.97
CA VAL A 21 13.57 25.20 -7.62
C VAL A 21 14.77 25.85 -6.95
N GLY A 22 15.89 25.98 -7.67
CA GLY A 22 17.08 26.68 -7.17
C GLY A 22 16.80 28.14 -6.82
N PHE A 23 16.01 28.84 -7.65
CA PHE A 23 15.60 30.21 -7.40
C PHE A 23 14.71 30.34 -6.16
N ILE A 24 13.72 29.44 -5.98
CA ILE A 24 12.84 29.42 -4.81
C ILE A 24 13.65 29.18 -3.53
N ILE A 25 14.55 28.18 -3.54
CA ILE A 25 15.41 27.87 -2.40
C ILE A 25 16.31 29.07 -2.07
N TRP A 26 16.93 29.67 -3.09
CA TRP A 26 17.77 30.86 -2.91
C TRP A 26 16.99 32.03 -2.31
N TYR A 27 15.80 32.32 -2.84
CA TYR A 27 14.93 33.39 -2.34
C TYR A 27 14.52 33.15 -0.88
N PHE A 28 14.11 31.92 -0.55
CA PHE A 28 13.68 31.55 0.80
C PHE A 28 14.84 31.61 1.81
N LEU A 29 16.04 31.14 1.45
CA LEU A 29 17.20 31.19 2.34
C LEU A 29 17.71 32.61 2.56
N GLN A 30 17.69 33.49 1.54
CA GLN A 30 18.05 34.91 1.70
C GLN A 30 17.13 35.64 2.68
N ASN A 31 15.86 35.21 2.77
CA ASN A 31 14.89 35.80 3.68
C ASN A 31 15.01 35.28 5.13
N ILE A 32 15.63 34.12 5.33
CA ILE A 32 15.72 33.45 6.65
C ILE A 32 17.11 33.60 7.29
N LEU A 33 18.19 33.52 6.51
CA LEU A 33 19.54 33.72 7.03
C LEU A 33 19.90 35.22 7.03
N LYS A 34 20.02 35.80 8.23
CA LYS A 34 20.57 37.16 8.40
C LYS A 34 21.99 37.22 7.82
N LYS A 35 22.32 38.34 7.17
CA LYS A 35 23.57 38.59 6.45
C LYS A 35 24.80 38.65 7.37
N GLU A 36 25.31 37.49 7.76
CA GLU A 36 26.69 37.32 8.20
C GLU A 36 27.34 36.21 7.36
N PHE A 37 28.62 36.36 7.05
CA PHE A 37 29.41 35.52 6.14
C PHE A 37 29.28 34.01 6.40
N LEU A 38 29.00 33.62 7.66
CA LEU A 38 28.75 32.25 8.08
C LEU A 38 27.49 31.64 7.42
N GLY A 39 26.46 32.45 7.16
CA GLY A 39 25.23 31.99 6.53
C GLY A 39 25.40 31.54 5.09
N LEU A 40 26.28 32.20 4.33
CA LEU A 40 26.60 31.80 2.96
C LEU A 40 27.42 30.49 2.92
N LEU A 41 28.33 30.29 3.87
CA LEU A 41 29.08 29.05 4.03
C LEU A 41 28.15 27.88 4.38
N VAL A 42 27.25 28.08 5.36
CA VAL A 42 26.27 27.07 5.76
C VAL A 42 25.28 26.78 4.62
N LEU A 43 24.86 27.80 3.87
CA LEU A 43 24.04 27.64 2.65
C LEU A 43 24.77 26.79 1.60
N LEU A 44 26.03 27.10 1.27
CA LEU A 44 26.78 26.34 0.28
C LEU A 44 27.03 24.90 0.75
N LEU A 45 27.30 24.70 2.03
CA LEU A 45 27.44 23.38 2.62
C LEU A 45 26.12 22.60 2.53
N PHE A 46 25.00 23.22 2.91
CA PHE A 46 23.68 22.59 2.87
C PHE A 46 23.25 22.26 1.44
N LEU A 47 23.44 23.19 0.50
CA LEU A 47 23.13 23.00 -0.92
C LEU A 47 24.05 21.93 -1.54
N SER A 48 25.33 21.89 -1.12
CA SER A 48 26.27 20.84 -1.52
C SER A 48 25.85 19.46 -0.98
N VAL A 49 25.43 19.36 0.30
CA VAL A 49 24.91 18.12 0.87
C VAL A 49 23.63 17.68 0.16
N ILE A 50 22.72 18.60 -0.14
CA ILE A 50 21.51 18.32 -0.92
C ILE A 50 21.90 17.81 -2.31
N ALA A 51 22.79 18.50 -3.02
CA ALA A 51 23.21 18.12 -4.37
C ALA A 51 23.92 16.76 -4.37
N LEU A 52 24.88 16.54 -3.48
CA LEU A 52 25.60 15.27 -3.33
C LEU A 52 24.66 14.12 -2.95
N SER A 53 23.71 14.38 -2.05
CA SER A 53 22.72 13.40 -1.62
C SER A 53 21.69 13.12 -2.71
N PHE A 54 21.32 14.11 -3.53
CA PHE A 54 20.40 13.97 -4.65
C PHE A 54 20.90 12.97 -5.69
N PHE A 55 22.20 13.00 -6.01
CA PHE A 55 22.81 12.06 -6.95
C PHE A 55 23.15 10.68 -6.37
N ARG A 56 23.19 10.54 -5.04
CA ARG A 56 23.61 9.29 -4.38
C ARG A 56 22.47 8.52 -3.70
N GLY A 57 21.38 9.16 -3.30
CA GLY A 57 20.30 8.54 -2.51
C GLY A 57 18.92 8.59 -3.15
N GLY A 58 17.94 7.99 -2.49
CA GLY A 58 16.51 8.17 -2.78
C GLY A 58 15.73 8.67 -1.58
N ILE A 59 14.59 9.31 -1.86
CA ILE A 59 13.81 10.07 -0.88
C ILE A 59 12.92 9.21 0.03
N ASP A 60 12.70 7.95 -0.33
CA ASP A 60 11.82 7.04 0.40
C ASP A 60 12.62 6.09 1.31
N GLU A 61 13.94 6.30 1.48
CA GLU A 61 14.80 5.36 2.22
C GLU A 61 14.68 5.68 3.69
N PRO A 62 14.05 4.79 4.50
CA PRO A 62 13.84 5.05 5.91
C PRO A 62 15.18 5.41 6.55
N GLY A 63 15.20 6.47 7.35
CA GLY A 63 16.32 7.04 8.09
C GLY A 63 17.56 7.41 7.27
N SER A 64 17.43 7.63 5.95
CA SER A 64 18.47 8.29 5.15
C SER A 64 18.45 9.80 5.40
N ILE A 65 19.61 10.46 5.23
CA ILE A 65 19.68 11.94 5.33
C ILE A 65 18.78 12.58 4.27
N LEU A 66 18.68 11.97 3.10
CA LEU A 66 17.86 12.49 2.01
C LEU A 66 16.37 12.41 2.31
N GLU A 67 15.88 11.32 2.90
CA GLU A 67 14.48 11.21 3.34
C GLU A 67 14.15 12.32 4.33
N ILE A 68 15.04 12.57 5.30
CA ILE A 68 14.85 13.63 6.30
C ILE A 68 14.80 15.00 5.63
N VAL A 69 15.76 15.29 4.73
CA VAL A 69 15.82 16.57 4.03
C VAL A 69 14.61 16.75 3.11
N TRP A 70 14.22 15.72 2.38
CA TRP A 70 13.05 15.74 1.52
C TRP A 70 11.77 15.95 2.32
N ARG A 71 11.61 15.24 3.44
CA ARG A 71 10.46 15.41 4.33
C ARG A 71 10.39 16.82 4.92
N LEU A 72 11.53 17.42 5.26
CA LEU A 72 11.59 18.81 5.72
C LEU A 72 11.27 19.81 4.60
N LEU A 73 11.72 19.55 3.38
CA LEU A 73 11.47 20.39 2.21
C LEU A 73 10.01 20.27 1.71
N SER A 74 9.44 19.08 1.75
CA SER A 74 8.06 18.80 1.35
C SER A 74 7.06 19.22 2.42
N PHE A 75 7.44 19.23 3.70
CA PHE A 75 6.58 19.64 4.81
C PHE A 75 5.81 20.94 4.54
N PRO A 76 6.45 22.09 4.21
CA PRO A 76 5.72 23.33 3.92
C PRO A 76 4.85 23.28 2.65
N LEU A 77 5.07 22.31 1.76
CA LEU A 77 4.27 22.14 0.54
C LEU A 77 3.00 21.33 0.82
N THR A 78 3.02 20.47 1.85
CA THR A 78 1.82 19.73 2.25
C THR A 78 0.79 20.62 2.93
N PRO A 79 -0.52 20.30 2.80
CA PRO A 79 -1.56 21.06 3.48
C PRO A 79 -1.38 21.12 5.00
N PHE A 80 -0.96 20.01 5.59
CA PHE A 80 -0.65 19.91 7.01
C PHE A 80 0.48 20.86 7.42
N GLY A 81 1.64 20.73 6.76
CA GLY A 81 2.84 21.44 7.19
C GLY A 81 2.73 22.94 6.94
N LEU A 82 2.11 23.36 5.84
CA LEU A 82 1.81 24.78 5.61
C LEU A 82 0.89 25.34 6.70
N GLY A 83 -0.18 24.63 7.05
CA GLY A 83 -1.08 25.01 8.15
C GLY A 83 -0.34 25.15 9.48
N MET A 84 0.49 24.18 9.83
CA MET A 84 1.28 24.18 11.06
C MET A 84 2.30 25.31 11.11
N ILE A 85 3.00 25.60 10.00
CA ILE A 85 3.95 26.71 9.91
C ILE A 85 3.23 28.05 10.09
N LEU A 86 2.09 28.24 9.42
CA LEU A 86 1.31 29.46 9.53
C LEU A 86 0.84 29.71 10.97
N LEU A 87 0.31 28.68 11.64
CA LEU A 87 -0.15 28.78 13.02
C LEU A 87 1.02 29.02 14.00
N SER A 88 2.14 28.33 13.78
CA SER A 88 3.35 28.47 14.61
C SER A 88 4.01 29.84 14.47
N ALA A 89 4.07 30.41 13.26
CA ALA A 89 4.60 31.75 13.01
C ALA A 89 3.79 32.84 13.76
N ILE A 90 2.50 32.62 13.92
CA ILE A 90 1.61 33.51 14.67
C ILE A 90 1.85 33.36 16.18
N LEU A 91 1.95 32.13 16.68
CA LEU A 91 2.19 31.85 18.10
C LEU A 91 3.54 32.40 18.58
N LEU A 92 4.55 32.41 17.70
CA LEU A 92 5.87 32.98 17.97
C LEU A 92 5.95 34.51 17.80
N GLY A 93 4.84 35.18 17.48
CA GLY A 93 4.81 36.64 17.31
C GLY A 93 5.58 37.15 16.09
N ALA A 94 5.92 36.26 15.13
CA ALA A 94 6.66 36.63 13.92
C ALA A 94 5.81 37.42 12.90
N VAL A 95 4.51 37.55 13.15
CA VAL A 95 3.53 38.16 12.24
C VAL A 95 2.88 39.37 12.90
N LYS A 96 2.79 40.49 12.18
CA LYS A 96 2.04 41.67 12.64
C LYS A 96 0.57 41.33 12.89
N ALA A 97 -0.03 41.91 13.94
CA ALA A 97 -1.42 41.65 14.35
C ALA A 97 -2.45 41.78 13.20
N VAL A 98 -2.22 42.73 12.26
CA VAL A 98 -3.08 42.94 11.08
C VAL A 98 -3.14 41.71 10.17
N TRP A 99 -2.03 40.97 10.05
CA TRP A 99 -1.92 39.78 9.21
C TRP A 99 -2.26 38.50 9.96
N ALA A 100 -2.10 38.47 11.29
CA ALA A 100 -2.35 37.28 12.12
C ALA A 100 -3.75 36.70 11.89
N LYS A 101 -4.81 37.53 11.92
CA LYS A 101 -6.19 37.06 11.66
C LYS A 101 -6.35 36.43 10.27
N ARG A 102 -5.73 37.02 9.23
CA ARG A 102 -5.81 36.50 7.86
C ARG A 102 -5.06 35.17 7.73
N LEU A 103 -3.88 35.06 8.32
CA LEU A 103 -3.09 33.82 8.28
C LEU A 103 -3.75 32.68 9.08
N ILE A 104 -4.40 32.98 10.21
CA ILE A 104 -5.20 31.99 10.95
C ILE A 104 -6.32 31.46 10.05
N MET A 105 -7.08 32.36 9.40
CA MET A 105 -8.16 31.94 8.50
C MET A 105 -7.63 31.11 7.33
N ILE A 106 -6.52 31.52 6.71
CA ILE A 106 -5.89 30.74 5.62
C ILE A 106 -5.46 29.36 6.11
N GLY A 107 -4.75 29.28 7.23
CA GLY A 107 -4.30 28.00 7.78
C GLY A 107 -5.46 27.07 8.13
N LEU A 108 -6.52 27.59 8.76
CA LEU A 108 -7.70 26.82 9.12
C LEU A 108 -8.48 26.36 7.88
N VAL A 109 -8.69 27.23 6.89
CA VAL A 109 -9.34 26.88 5.62
C VAL A 109 -8.54 25.81 4.89
N LEU A 110 -7.22 25.94 4.86
CA LEU A 110 -6.34 25.01 4.16
C LEU A 110 -6.38 23.61 4.80
N LEU A 111 -6.31 23.55 6.13
CA LEU A 111 -6.49 22.30 6.88
C LEU A 111 -7.90 21.74 6.68
N ALA A 112 -8.93 22.58 6.75
CA ALA A 112 -10.31 22.16 6.55
C ALA A 112 -10.54 21.55 5.17
N ILE A 113 -10.06 22.20 4.10
CA ILE A 113 -10.11 21.72 2.71
C ILE A 113 -9.38 20.37 2.58
N GLY A 114 -8.17 20.26 3.14
CA GLY A 114 -7.41 19.00 3.13
C GLY A 114 -8.13 17.87 3.87
N SER A 115 -8.97 18.19 4.85
CA SER A 115 -9.78 17.24 5.60
C SER A 115 -11.15 16.94 4.97
N LEU A 116 -11.52 17.54 3.83
CA LEU A 116 -12.80 17.25 3.19
C LEU A 116 -12.72 15.95 2.37
N PRO A 117 -13.62 14.97 2.61
CA PRO A 117 -13.69 13.75 1.81
C PRO A 117 -13.73 14.02 0.30
N VAL A 118 -14.51 15.00 -0.17
CA VAL A 118 -14.59 15.33 -1.60
C VAL A 118 -13.22 15.69 -2.20
N VAL A 119 -12.37 16.39 -1.44
CA VAL A 119 -11.03 16.81 -1.91
C VAL A 119 -10.07 15.63 -1.85
N SER A 120 -10.10 14.83 -0.78
CA SER A 120 -9.20 13.70 -0.64
C SER A 120 -9.43 12.63 -1.70
N TYR A 121 -10.70 12.31 -1.99
CA TYR A 121 -11.04 11.36 -3.04
C TYR A 121 -10.70 11.90 -4.42
N TRP A 122 -10.95 13.18 -4.70
CA TRP A 122 -10.55 13.78 -5.98
C TRP A 122 -9.04 13.67 -6.23
N LEU A 123 -8.22 13.96 -5.21
CA LEU A 123 -6.77 13.84 -5.31
C LEU A 123 -6.29 12.39 -5.46
N ALA A 124 -6.94 11.43 -4.79
CA ALA A 124 -6.57 10.01 -4.87
C ALA A 124 -7.04 9.37 -6.19
N GLN A 125 -8.21 9.76 -6.67
CA GLN A 125 -8.86 9.20 -7.84
C GLN A 125 -8.04 9.42 -9.10
N GLU A 126 -7.41 10.58 -9.27
CA GLU A 126 -6.52 10.82 -10.42
C GLU A 126 -5.38 9.79 -10.47
N LEU A 127 -4.71 9.55 -9.33
CA LEU A 127 -3.63 8.55 -9.23
C LEU A 127 -4.15 7.12 -9.47
N GLU A 128 -5.36 6.82 -9.00
CA GLU A 128 -5.99 5.52 -9.22
C GLU A 128 -6.43 5.29 -10.67
N ILE A 129 -6.93 6.32 -11.36
CA ILE A 129 -7.25 6.27 -12.78
C ILE A 129 -5.98 5.96 -13.56
N GLU A 130 -4.90 6.71 -13.32
CA GLU A 130 -3.59 6.43 -13.93
C GLU A 130 -3.17 4.98 -13.67
N ALA A 131 -3.35 4.44 -12.46
CA ALA A 131 -3.05 3.05 -12.15
C ALA A 131 -3.91 2.04 -12.94
N THR A 132 -5.20 2.35 -13.13
CA THR A 132 -6.12 1.48 -13.88
C THR A 132 -5.85 1.47 -15.37
N GLU A 133 -5.46 2.62 -15.96
CA GLU A 133 -5.11 2.71 -17.39
C GLU A 133 -3.91 1.84 -17.75
N LEU A 134 -3.05 1.54 -16.77
CA LEU A 134 -1.89 0.67 -16.94
C LEU A 134 -2.26 -0.82 -16.89
N ILE A 135 -3.46 -1.19 -16.40
CA ILE A 135 -3.90 -2.59 -16.30
C ILE A 135 -4.13 -3.14 -17.72
N ALA A 136 -3.14 -3.88 -18.20
CA ALA A 136 -3.21 -4.61 -19.46
C ALA A 136 -3.19 -6.13 -19.23
N PRO A 137 -3.78 -6.92 -20.14
CA PRO A 137 -3.60 -8.37 -20.11
C PRO A 137 -2.12 -8.73 -20.38
N LEU A 138 -1.66 -9.79 -19.73
CA LEU A 138 -0.27 -10.21 -19.76
C LEU A 138 0.06 -10.94 -21.07
N ARG A 139 1.32 -10.86 -21.51
CA ARG A 139 1.85 -11.65 -22.62
C ARG A 139 1.91 -13.12 -22.19
N VAL A 140 1.72 -14.00 -23.17
CA VAL A 140 2.08 -15.42 -23.02
C VAL A 140 3.59 -15.53 -22.88
N LEU A 141 4.05 -16.16 -21.79
CA LEU A 141 5.46 -16.41 -21.54
C LEU A 141 6.04 -17.41 -22.55
N ASP A 142 7.31 -17.23 -22.89
CA ASP A 142 8.02 -18.17 -23.75
C ASP A 142 8.26 -19.50 -23.00
N PRO A 143 8.32 -20.64 -23.69
CA PRO A 143 8.55 -21.92 -23.04
C PRO A 143 9.84 -21.93 -22.20
N GLY A 144 9.75 -22.36 -20.94
CA GLY A 144 10.88 -22.38 -20.00
C GLY A 144 11.21 -21.04 -19.36
N ALA A 145 10.36 -20.01 -19.52
CA ALA A 145 10.42 -18.80 -18.73
C ALA A 145 9.55 -18.91 -17.46
N SER A 146 10.03 -18.32 -16.37
CA SER A 146 9.32 -18.22 -15.10
C SER A 146 8.58 -16.88 -15.01
N GLN A 147 7.36 -16.88 -14.49
CA GLN A 147 6.62 -15.65 -14.20
C GLN A 147 7.18 -15.01 -12.92
N VAL A 148 7.68 -13.78 -13.01
CA VAL A 148 8.14 -13.05 -11.82
C VAL A 148 7.07 -12.06 -11.37
N ILE A 149 6.64 -12.19 -10.12
CA ILE A 149 5.75 -11.27 -9.42
C ILE A 149 6.59 -10.43 -8.45
N VAL A 150 6.72 -9.13 -8.70
CA VAL A 150 7.42 -8.20 -7.81
C VAL A 150 6.42 -7.59 -6.85
N LEU A 151 6.56 -7.92 -5.57
CA LEU A 151 5.76 -7.40 -4.48
C LEU A 151 6.48 -6.20 -3.83
N LEU A 152 5.93 -5.00 -4.02
CA LEU A 152 6.36 -3.80 -3.30
C LEU A 152 5.80 -3.84 -1.87
N GLY A 153 6.57 -4.44 -0.97
CA GLY A 153 6.12 -4.86 0.36
C GLY A 153 6.35 -3.86 1.50
N GLN A 154 6.86 -2.66 1.23
CA GLN A 154 7.13 -1.69 2.30
C GLN A 154 5.84 -1.28 3.04
N ASN A 155 5.89 -1.30 4.37
CA ASN A 155 4.79 -0.95 5.29
C ASN A 155 3.53 -1.78 5.04
N THR A 156 3.68 -3.09 4.90
CA THR A 156 2.58 -4.06 4.69
C THR A 156 2.33 -4.92 5.94
N THR A 157 3.35 -5.14 6.77
CA THR A 157 3.27 -5.92 8.01
C THR A 157 3.56 -5.03 9.21
N ARG A 158 3.09 -5.38 10.40
CA ARG A 158 3.35 -4.63 11.65
C ARG A 158 4.65 -5.10 12.29
N LEU A 159 5.41 -4.17 12.88
CA LEU A 159 6.62 -4.51 13.64
C LEU A 159 6.25 -5.43 14.81
N GLN A 160 6.81 -6.64 14.80
CA GLN A 160 6.76 -7.54 15.94
C GLN A 160 8.03 -7.41 16.76
N LEU A 161 7.88 -6.98 18.02
CA LEU A 161 9.00 -6.90 18.94
C LEU A 161 9.49 -8.31 19.28
N LYS A 162 10.78 -8.56 19.06
CA LYS A 162 11.41 -9.82 19.51
C LYS A 162 11.39 -9.88 21.05
N PRO A 163 11.12 -11.05 21.64
CA PRO A 163 11.19 -11.22 23.09
C PRO A 163 12.58 -10.83 23.61
N ARG A 164 12.62 -10.28 24.83
CA ARG A 164 13.89 -9.97 25.50
C ARG A 164 14.67 -11.28 25.68
N ARG A 165 15.90 -11.32 25.16
CA ARG A 165 16.83 -12.45 25.35
C ARG A 165 17.73 -12.27 26.58
N ASP A 166 17.85 -11.04 27.07
CA ASP A 166 18.66 -10.70 28.23
C ASP A 166 17.98 -11.14 29.54
N THR A 167 18.80 -11.39 30.54
CA THR A 167 18.32 -11.68 31.89
C THR A 167 17.46 -10.52 32.40
N PRO A 168 16.34 -10.80 33.09
CA PRO A 168 15.54 -9.76 33.72
C PRO A 168 16.42 -8.86 34.61
N PRO A 169 16.19 -7.54 34.65
CA PRO A 169 16.91 -6.68 35.56
C PRO A 169 16.73 -7.17 37.00
N THR A 170 17.78 -7.03 37.82
CA THR A 170 17.84 -7.53 39.21
C THR A 170 16.69 -7.05 40.08
N ASN A 171 16.06 -5.92 39.69
CA ASN A 171 14.84 -5.42 40.28
C ASN A 171 13.84 -5.08 39.14
N PRO A 172 13.00 -6.04 38.70
CA PRO A 172 12.07 -5.77 37.62
C PRO A 172 11.04 -4.73 38.06
N PRO A 173 10.64 -3.81 37.17
CA PRO A 173 9.56 -2.88 37.48
C PRO A 173 8.31 -3.68 37.84
N LYS A 174 7.57 -3.23 38.86
CA LYS A 174 6.33 -3.88 39.28
C LYS A 174 5.34 -3.82 38.11
N ILE A 175 5.04 -4.98 37.52
CA ILE A 175 4.08 -5.09 36.43
C ILE A 175 2.69 -5.21 37.07
N GLU A 176 1.87 -4.16 36.92
CA GLU A 176 0.51 -4.13 37.49
C GLU A 176 -0.40 -5.23 36.93
N ARG A 177 -0.13 -5.67 35.70
CA ARG A 177 -0.92 -6.69 34.97
C ARG A 177 0.02 -7.64 34.23
N PRO A 178 0.54 -8.70 34.88
CA PRO A 178 1.44 -9.64 34.23
C PRO A 178 0.69 -10.47 33.18
N VAL A 179 1.38 -10.77 32.08
CA VAL A 179 0.89 -11.71 31.06
C VAL A 179 0.89 -13.11 31.67
N THR A 180 -0.25 -13.80 31.66
CA THR A 180 -0.35 -15.17 32.18
C THR A 180 0.37 -16.16 31.24
N PRO A 181 0.79 -17.35 31.71
CA PRO A 181 1.42 -18.35 30.84
C PRO A 181 0.56 -18.72 29.62
N PHE A 182 -0.75 -18.87 29.82
CA PHE A 182 -1.70 -19.12 28.72
C PHE A 182 -1.78 -17.95 27.74
N GLN A 183 -1.83 -16.70 28.23
CA GLN A 183 -1.79 -15.53 27.35
C GLN A 183 -0.48 -15.46 26.57
N PHE A 184 0.66 -15.76 27.20
CA PHE A 184 1.95 -15.82 26.52
C PHE A 184 1.96 -16.87 25.42
N GLU A 185 1.41 -18.07 25.70
CA GLU A 185 1.29 -19.13 24.70
C GLU A 185 0.46 -18.69 23.49
N VAL A 186 -0.72 -18.13 23.70
CA VAL A 186 -1.58 -17.60 22.62
C VAL A 186 -0.86 -16.49 21.85
N LEU A 187 -0.24 -15.53 22.55
CA LEU A 187 0.49 -14.42 21.93
C LEU A 187 1.71 -14.90 21.12
N SER A 188 2.39 -15.96 21.58
CA SER A 188 3.55 -16.55 20.89
C SER A 188 3.19 -17.27 19.59
N GLN A 189 1.92 -17.62 19.43
CA GLN A 189 1.39 -18.30 18.25
C GLN A 189 0.70 -17.33 17.26
N LEU A 190 0.58 -16.04 17.60
CA LEU A 190 -0.03 -15.07 16.70
C LEU A 190 0.75 -14.98 15.39
N PRO A 191 0.07 -14.99 14.23
CA PRO A 191 0.72 -14.77 12.97
C PRO A 191 1.29 -13.35 12.90
N ILE A 192 2.16 -13.12 11.93
CA ILE A 192 2.59 -11.77 11.56
C ILE A 192 1.33 -10.96 11.25
N GLN A 193 1.20 -9.79 11.88
CA GLN A 193 0.03 -8.94 11.69
C GLN A 193 0.26 -8.04 10.48
N MET A 194 -0.80 -7.76 9.73
CA MET A 194 -0.78 -6.85 8.60
C MET A 194 -1.12 -5.41 9.02
N THR A 195 -0.64 -4.46 8.23
CA THR A 195 -1.13 -3.08 8.25
C THR A 195 -2.32 -2.94 7.30
N GLU A 196 -2.87 -1.74 7.18
CA GLU A 196 -3.90 -1.42 6.17
C GLU A 196 -3.42 -1.62 4.73
N ALA A 197 -2.11 -1.56 4.47
CA ALA A 197 -1.56 -1.79 3.13
C ALA A 197 -1.16 -3.27 2.90
N GLY A 198 -1.59 -4.17 3.79
CA GLY A 198 -1.30 -5.61 3.74
C GLY A 198 -1.97 -6.35 2.59
N ASP A 199 -3.01 -5.77 1.98
CA ASP A 199 -3.73 -6.33 0.84
C ASP A 199 -2.81 -6.69 -0.33
N ARG A 200 -1.70 -5.95 -0.50
CA ARG A 200 -0.64 -6.27 -1.45
C ARG A 200 -0.07 -7.68 -1.29
N ILE A 201 0.15 -8.13 -0.05
CA ILE A 201 0.67 -9.48 0.24
C ILE A 201 -0.38 -10.53 -0.14
N VAL A 202 -1.62 -10.30 0.28
CA VAL A 202 -2.74 -11.20 0.00
C VAL A 202 -2.92 -11.35 -1.51
N TYR A 203 -2.90 -10.25 -2.24
CA TYR A 203 -3.09 -10.25 -3.69
C TYR A 203 -1.91 -10.90 -4.43
N ALA A 204 -0.67 -10.62 -4.03
CA ALA A 204 0.50 -11.30 -4.60
C ALA A 204 0.44 -12.83 -4.40
N ALA A 205 -0.02 -13.29 -3.22
CA ALA A 205 -0.19 -14.71 -2.95
C ALA A 205 -1.32 -15.34 -3.78
N GLN A 206 -2.43 -14.63 -3.99
CA GLN A 206 -3.51 -15.07 -4.88
C GLN A 206 -3.00 -15.20 -6.32
N LEU A 207 -2.28 -14.20 -6.80
CA LEU A 207 -1.76 -14.17 -8.16
C LEU A 207 -0.73 -15.29 -8.41
N TYR A 208 0.15 -15.55 -7.45
CA TYR A 208 1.07 -16.69 -7.49
C TYR A 208 0.31 -18.01 -7.65
N ARG A 209 -0.74 -18.23 -6.85
CA ARG A 209 -1.55 -19.45 -6.93
C ARG A 209 -2.29 -19.58 -8.27
N GLU A 210 -2.75 -18.46 -8.83
CA GLU A 210 -3.40 -18.44 -10.15
C GLU A 210 -2.44 -18.85 -11.26
N GLU A 211 -1.21 -18.31 -11.28
CA GLU A 211 -0.21 -18.64 -12.30
C GLU A 211 0.32 -20.07 -12.15
N VAL A 212 0.60 -20.53 -10.92
CA VAL A 212 0.96 -21.92 -10.64
C VAL A 212 -0.18 -22.87 -11.03
N GLY A 213 -1.45 -22.49 -10.78
CA GLY A 213 -2.62 -23.25 -11.20
C GLY A 213 -2.78 -23.40 -12.71
N ARG A 214 -2.17 -22.48 -13.49
CA ARG A 214 -2.06 -22.57 -14.97
C ARG A 214 -0.86 -23.41 -15.43
N GLY A 215 -0.08 -23.96 -14.50
CA GLY A 215 1.15 -24.71 -14.79
C GLY A 215 2.34 -23.83 -15.17
N ILE A 216 2.32 -22.55 -14.77
CA ILE A 216 3.42 -21.61 -15.03
C ILE A 216 4.35 -21.60 -13.81
N ASP A 217 5.64 -21.85 -14.05
CA ASP A 217 6.68 -21.69 -13.03
C ASP A 217 6.71 -20.22 -12.57
N THR A 218 6.52 -19.97 -11.28
CA THR A 218 6.24 -18.61 -10.78
C THR A 218 7.08 -18.31 -9.55
N LEU A 219 7.67 -17.11 -9.51
CA LEU A 219 8.49 -16.62 -8.40
C LEU A 219 7.92 -15.31 -7.86
N ILE A 220 8.03 -15.08 -6.56
CA ILE A 220 7.70 -13.81 -5.92
C ILE A 220 8.99 -13.11 -5.48
N ALA A 221 9.30 -11.97 -6.09
CA ALA A 221 10.35 -11.08 -5.61
C ALA A 221 9.77 -10.06 -4.62
N VAL A 222 10.03 -10.24 -3.34
CA VAL A 222 9.57 -9.38 -2.25
C VAL A 222 10.59 -8.27 -2.03
N SER A 223 10.22 -7.03 -2.34
CA SER A 223 11.05 -5.85 -2.07
C SER A 223 10.49 -5.05 -0.89
N ALA A 224 11.15 -5.16 0.27
CA ALA A 224 10.76 -4.44 1.47
C ALA A 224 11.98 -4.20 2.39
N GLY A 225 12.19 -2.93 2.72
CA GLY A 225 13.42 -2.47 3.37
C GLY A 225 13.38 -2.61 4.88
N ARG A 226 14.26 -1.86 5.54
CA ARG A 226 14.19 -1.72 7.00
C ARG A 226 12.92 -0.97 7.40
N ARG A 227 12.39 -1.27 8.57
CA ARG A 227 11.27 -0.50 9.12
C ARG A 227 11.77 0.77 9.82
N ALA A 228 11.06 1.88 9.65
CA ALA A 228 11.43 3.16 10.27
C ALA A 228 11.29 3.13 11.80
N ASP A 229 10.36 2.34 12.31
CA ASP A 229 10.03 2.15 13.72
C ASP A 229 10.93 1.12 14.42
N ARG A 230 11.86 0.48 13.69
CA ARG A 230 12.79 -0.51 14.24
C ARG A 230 14.23 -0.02 14.24
N ILE A 231 14.79 0.09 15.45
CA ILE A 231 16.22 0.36 15.64
C ILE A 231 17.00 -0.95 15.56
N LYS A 232 18.07 -0.96 14.75
CA LYS A 232 19.00 -2.08 14.64
C LYS A 232 19.72 -2.32 15.98
N LYS A 233 19.66 -3.54 16.51
CA LYS A 233 20.39 -3.93 17.73
C LYS A 233 21.79 -4.45 17.39
N GLU A 234 22.67 -4.44 18.38
CA GLU A 234 24.02 -5.01 18.26
C GLU A 234 23.93 -6.50 17.91
N GLY A 235 24.70 -6.92 16.90
CA GLY A 235 24.68 -8.30 16.39
C GLY A 235 23.61 -8.62 15.33
N GLU A 236 22.64 -7.74 15.07
CA GLU A 236 21.68 -7.94 13.97
C GLU A 236 22.29 -7.51 12.61
N ASN A 237 21.99 -8.23 11.53
CA ASN A 237 22.33 -7.83 10.17
C ASN A 237 21.16 -7.07 9.49
N ARG A 238 21.26 -6.73 8.19
CA ARG A 238 20.18 -6.02 7.46
C ARG A 238 18.96 -6.92 7.21
N GLU A 239 19.17 -8.20 6.99
CA GLU A 239 18.13 -9.20 6.73
C GLU A 239 17.27 -9.42 7.99
N ASP A 240 17.92 -9.41 9.16
CA ASP A 240 17.29 -9.51 10.47
C ASP A 240 16.31 -8.39 10.77
N ILE A 241 16.50 -7.21 10.16
CA ILE A 241 15.74 -5.98 10.40
C ILE A 241 14.79 -5.59 9.26
N SER A 242 14.82 -6.33 8.15
CA SER A 242 14.04 -6.05 6.95
C SER A 242 12.62 -6.60 7.08
N GLU A 243 11.66 -5.83 6.59
CA GLU A 243 10.27 -6.23 6.49
C GLU A 243 10.06 -7.38 5.48
N ALA A 244 10.96 -7.56 4.51
CA ALA A 244 10.86 -8.64 3.52
C ALA A 244 10.86 -10.03 4.17
N ARG A 245 11.58 -10.21 5.29
CA ARG A 245 11.61 -11.50 6.01
C ARG A 245 10.28 -11.77 6.73
N ASP A 246 9.62 -10.73 7.22
CA ASP A 246 8.29 -10.84 7.83
C ASP A 246 7.26 -11.23 6.76
N ILE A 247 7.32 -10.60 5.59
CA ILE A 247 6.44 -10.91 4.45
C ILE A 247 6.67 -12.35 3.97
N GLN A 248 7.91 -12.79 3.81
CA GLN A 248 8.21 -14.18 3.41
C GLN A 248 7.64 -15.17 4.42
N THR A 249 7.83 -14.91 5.72
CA THR A 249 7.29 -15.78 6.77
C THR A 249 5.77 -15.88 6.68
N MET A 250 5.09 -14.79 6.34
CA MET A 250 3.65 -14.77 6.09
C MET A 250 3.27 -15.55 4.81
N LEU A 251 3.95 -15.31 3.70
CA LEU A 251 3.72 -16.03 2.43
C LEU A 251 3.89 -17.55 2.61
N THR A 252 4.91 -17.98 3.33
CA THR A 252 5.16 -19.40 3.58
C THR A 252 4.20 -20.00 4.62
N ARG A 253 3.98 -19.34 5.77
CA ARG A 253 3.18 -19.95 6.86
C ARG A 253 1.67 -19.79 6.69
N THR A 254 1.22 -18.66 6.14
CA THR A 254 -0.21 -18.36 5.99
C THR A 254 -0.72 -18.71 4.60
N PHE A 255 0.09 -18.44 3.56
CA PHE A 255 -0.30 -18.69 2.17
C PHE A 255 0.32 -19.96 1.57
N ASN A 256 1.10 -20.71 2.34
CA ASN A 256 1.67 -22.01 1.94
C ASN A 256 2.48 -21.94 0.64
N ILE A 257 3.19 -20.83 0.42
CA ILE A 257 4.07 -20.62 -0.73
C ILE A 257 5.47 -21.17 -0.39
N PRO A 258 6.07 -22.02 -1.24
CA PRO A 258 7.41 -22.55 -1.03
C PRO A 258 8.45 -21.44 -0.82
N GLU A 259 9.38 -21.63 0.12
CA GLU A 259 10.42 -20.63 0.38
C GLU A 259 11.36 -20.43 -0.83
N ASP A 260 11.60 -21.51 -1.60
CA ASP A 260 12.44 -21.50 -2.79
C ASP A 260 11.87 -20.63 -3.93
N ASP A 261 10.55 -20.39 -3.92
CA ASP A 261 9.87 -19.55 -4.91
C ASP A 261 9.88 -18.06 -4.52
N ILE A 262 10.48 -17.70 -3.38
CA ILE A 262 10.48 -16.34 -2.86
C ILE A 262 11.91 -15.77 -2.88
N LEU A 263 12.07 -14.68 -3.64
CA LEU A 263 13.30 -13.89 -3.68
C LEU A 263 13.15 -12.67 -2.77
N LEU A 264 14.15 -12.39 -1.94
CA LEU A 264 14.10 -11.26 -0.99
C LEU A 264 15.05 -10.14 -1.38
N ASP A 265 14.49 -8.96 -1.56
CA ASP A 265 15.22 -7.71 -1.59
C ASP A 265 15.09 -7.02 -0.22
N HIS A 266 16.17 -7.12 0.56
CA HIS A 266 16.34 -6.44 1.85
C HIS A 266 16.84 -5.00 1.70
N ASN A 267 17.26 -4.61 0.49
CA ASN A 267 17.91 -3.35 0.17
C ASN A 267 16.95 -2.35 -0.51
N ASN A 268 15.76 -2.21 0.04
CA ASN A 268 14.80 -1.23 -0.44
C ASN A 268 14.92 0.08 0.36
N GLY A 269 15.22 1.15 -0.36
CA GLY A 269 15.11 2.52 0.12
C GLY A 269 14.22 3.41 -0.74
N ASN A 270 13.48 2.85 -1.71
CA ASN A 270 12.59 3.54 -2.65
C ASN A 270 12.28 2.62 -3.84
N ILE A 271 11.27 2.96 -4.64
CA ILE A 271 10.82 2.14 -5.77
C ILE A 271 11.91 1.94 -6.84
N HIS A 272 12.80 2.91 -7.04
CA HIS A 272 13.92 2.74 -7.97
C HIS A 272 14.96 1.74 -7.45
N SER A 273 15.34 1.80 -6.16
CA SER A 273 16.20 0.78 -5.57
C SER A 273 15.55 -0.60 -5.63
N SER A 274 14.25 -0.71 -5.38
CA SER A 274 13.51 -1.97 -5.54
C SER A 274 13.67 -2.54 -6.95
N ALA A 275 13.47 -1.72 -7.99
CA ALA A 275 13.61 -2.18 -9.37
C ALA A 275 15.03 -2.66 -9.69
N VAL A 276 16.06 -1.92 -9.23
CA VAL A 276 17.47 -2.25 -9.47
C VAL A 276 17.88 -3.53 -8.74
N GLU A 277 17.54 -3.66 -7.46
CA GLU A 277 17.91 -4.82 -6.66
C GLU A 277 17.16 -6.08 -7.09
N VAL A 278 15.87 -5.97 -7.46
CA VAL A 278 15.14 -7.09 -8.06
C VAL A 278 15.79 -7.52 -9.38
N LYS A 279 16.16 -6.58 -10.26
CA LYS A 279 16.84 -6.92 -11.53
C LYS A 279 18.13 -7.69 -11.25
N LYS A 280 18.93 -7.19 -10.30
CA LYS A 280 20.18 -7.82 -9.86
C LYS A 280 19.94 -9.22 -9.30
N LEU A 281 18.92 -9.42 -8.45
CA LEU A 281 18.58 -10.75 -7.91
C LEU A 281 18.20 -11.75 -9.00
N LEU A 282 17.46 -11.32 -10.02
CA LEU A 282 17.09 -12.16 -11.15
C LEU A 282 18.30 -12.54 -12.02
N GLU A 283 19.20 -11.58 -12.26
CA GLU A 283 20.45 -11.78 -13.01
C GLU A 283 21.42 -12.71 -12.26
N GLU A 284 21.61 -12.50 -10.95
CA GLU A 284 22.49 -13.31 -10.10
C GLU A 284 22.05 -14.76 -10.03
N ARG A 285 20.73 -15.01 -10.01
CA ARG A 285 20.14 -16.35 -10.00
C ARG A 285 19.88 -16.93 -11.39
N GLN A 286 20.26 -16.21 -12.46
CA GLN A 286 20.07 -16.61 -13.85
C GLN A 286 18.60 -16.98 -14.18
N ILE A 287 17.65 -16.26 -13.58
CA ILE A 287 16.21 -16.50 -13.80
C ILE A 287 15.82 -15.98 -15.18
N ASN A 288 15.31 -16.88 -16.03
CA ASN A 288 14.70 -16.50 -17.28
C ASN A 288 13.25 -16.04 -17.04
N TYR A 289 13.03 -14.74 -16.90
CA TYR A 289 11.69 -14.18 -16.65
C TYR A 289 10.91 -13.82 -17.92
N GLY A 290 11.36 -14.32 -19.09
CA GLY A 290 10.64 -14.13 -20.37
C GLY A 290 10.36 -12.67 -20.72
N GLN A 291 11.23 -11.75 -20.30
CA GLN A 291 11.04 -10.30 -20.49
C GLN A 291 9.66 -9.82 -20.01
N GLN A 292 9.06 -10.45 -18.99
CA GLN A 292 7.79 -10.03 -18.41
C GLN A 292 7.88 -10.04 -16.89
N ILE A 293 7.41 -8.95 -16.28
CA ILE A 293 7.34 -8.80 -14.83
C ILE A 293 5.94 -8.35 -14.47
N ILE A 294 5.38 -8.95 -13.43
CA ILE A 294 4.14 -8.46 -12.82
C ILE A 294 4.49 -7.63 -11.58
N LEU A 295 4.03 -6.39 -11.52
CA LEU A 295 4.27 -5.48 -10.42
C LEU A 295 3.02 -5.36 -9.54
N VAL A 296 3.15 -5.73 -8.27
CA VAL A 296 2.10 -5.60 -7.24
C VAL A 296 2.46 -4.45 -6.30
N GLY A 297 1.56 -3.47 -6.19
CA GLY A 297 1.79 -2.22 -5.48
C GLY A 297 0.49 -1.49 -5.15
N SER A 298 0.60 -0.34 -4.49
CA SER A 298 -0.56 0.51 -4.17
C SER A 298 -0.98 1.27 -5.42
N ALA A 299 -2.28 1.42 -5.64
CA ALA A 299 -2.82 2.16 -6.76
C ALA A 299 -2.27 3.59 -6.81
N LEU A 300 -2.18 4.27 -5.65
CA LEU A 300 -1.68 5.63 -5.56
C LEU A 300 -0.28 5.81 -6.19
N ASN A 301 0.63 4.84 -6.00
CA ASN A 301 2.01 4.96 -6.49
C ASN A 301 2.32 4.07 -7.69
N MET A 302 1.31 3.40 -8.26
CA MET A 302 1.51 2.41 -9.31
C MET A 302 2.08 3.03 -10.59
N ASN A 303 1.66 4.24 -10.96
CA ASN A 303 2.20 4.92 -12.15
C ASN A 303 3.72 5.15 -12.02
N ARG A 304 4.14 5.83 -10.94
CA ARG A 304 5.57 6.04 -10.66
C ARG A 304 6.32 4.72 -10.60
N ALA A 305 5.73 3.69 -9.99
CA ALA A 305 6.35 2.39 -9.89
C ALA A 305 6.55 1.73 -11.26
N ALA A 306 5.50 1.65 -12.07
CA ALA A 306 5.53 1.03 -13.39
C ALA A 306 6.52 1.74 -14.31
N LEU A 307 6.53 3.08 -14.34
CA LEU A 307 7.51 3.86 -15.12
C LEU A 307 8.95 3.62 -14.65
N THR A 308 9.15 3.49 -13.35
CA THR A 308 10.48 3.21 -12.78
C THR A 308 10.95 1.81 -13.16
N PHE A 309 10.09 0.80 -13.02
CA PHE A 309 10.39 -0.57 -13.44
C PHE A 309 10.62 -0.65 -14.95
N GLN A 310 9.81 0.02 -15.75
CA GLN A 310 10.00 0.09 -17.20
C GLN A 310 11.35 0.71 -17.59
N ARG A 311 11.83 1.67 -16.80
CA ARG A 311 13.13 2.32 -17.03
C ARG A 311 14.31 1.39 -16.72
N VAL A 312 14.19 0.54 -15.71
CA VAL A 312 15.23 -0.40 -15.25
C VAL A 312 15.21 -1.70 -16.05
N PHE A 313 14.01 -2.19 -16.38
CA PHE A 313 13.73 -3.34 -17.24
C PHE A 313 13.29 -2.86 -18.62
N ASP A 314 14.18 -2.11 -19.29
CA ASP A 314 13.95 -1.46 -20.57
C ASP A 314 13.56 -2.40 -21.72
N GLU A 315 13.95 -3.68 -21.63
CA GLU A 315 13.57 -4.71 -22.61
C GLU A 315 12.31 -5.51 -22.23
N SER A 316 11.72 -5.25 -21.07
CA SER A 316 10.63 -6.08 -20.52
C SER A 316 9.25 -5.42 -20.58
N CYS A 317 8.23 -6.26 -20.56
CA CYS A 317 6.84 -5.91 -20.34
C CYS A 317 6.54 -5.83 -18.85
N ILE A 318 6.04 -4.67 -18.40
CA ILE A 318 5.62 -4.45 -17.02
C ILE A 318 4.10 -4.58 -16.95
N GLY A 319 3.62 -5.73 -16.49
CA GLY A 319 2.22 -5.91 -16.14
C GLY A 319 1.96 -5.36 -14.75
N VAL A 320 0.96 -4.49 -14.57
CA VAL A 320 0.64 -3.95 -13.24
C VAL A 320 -0.56 -4.64 -12.61
N ARG A 321 -0.51 -4.77 -11.29
CA ARG A 321 -1.53 -5.38 -10.45
C ARG A 321 -1.74 -4.50 -9.20
N PRO A 322 -2.37 -3.33 -9.37
CA PRO A 322 -2.59 -2.38 -8.28
C PRO A 322 -3.59 -2.91 -7.24
N THR A 323 -3.42 -2.44 -6.01
CA THR A 323 -4.25 -2.73 -4.82
C THR A 323 -4.42 -1.43 -4.03
N ASP A 324 -5.02 -1.47 -2.83
CA ASP A 324 -5.20 -0.28 -1.98
C ASP A 324 -5.98 0.85 -2.69
N PHE A 325 -7.08 0.51 -3.39
CA PHE A 325 -7.97 1.50 -4.01
C PHE A 325 -8.89 2.14 -2.96
N PHE A 326 -8.98 3.47 -2.99
CA PHE A 326 -9.84 4.27 -2.13
C PHE A 326 -11.10 4.77 -2.85
N SER A 327 -11.05 4.96 -4.17
CA SER A 327 -12.17 5.51 -4.96
C SER A 327 -12.92 4.46 -5.79
N ILE A 328 -12.32 3.28 -6.02
CA ILE A 328 -12.94 2.22 -6.83
C ILE A 328 -13.89 1.35 -5.98
N PRO A 329 -15.10 1.03 -6.50
CA PRO A 329 -16.04 0.14 -5.83
C PRO A 329 -15.50 -1.27 -5.56
N THR A 330 -16.13 -1.96 -4.61
CA THR A 330 -15.76 -3.32 -4.25
C THR A 330 -15.95 -4.30 -5.43
N PRO A 331 -15.17 -5.40 -5.49
CA PRO A 331 -15.23 -6.37 -6.58
C PRO A 331 -16.64 -6.93 -6.84
N ASP A 332 -17.44 -7.16 -5.80
CA ASP A 332 -18.81 -7.67 -5.94
C ASP A 332 -19.74 -6.65 -6.60
N SER A 333 -19.53 -5.36 -6.37
CA SER A 333 -20.25 -4.30 -7.08
C SER A 333 -19.82 -4.25 -8.54
N LEU A 334 -18.53 -4.36 -8.83
CA LEU A 334 -18.00 -4.36 -10.20
C LEU A 334 -18.52 -5.55 -11.03
N ARG A 335 -18.68 -6.74 -10.44
CA ARG A 335 -19.23 -7.93 -11.12
C ARG A 335 -20.67 -7.74 -11.62
N ARG A 336 -21.41 -6.79 -11.05
CA ARG A 336 -22.80 -6.48 -11.41
C ARG A 336 -22.92 -5.36 -12.44
N VAL A 337 -21.82 -4.69 -12.78
CA VAL A 337 -21.78 -3.60 -13.77
C VAL A 337 -21.33 -4.16 -15.12
N ALA A 338 -21.90 -3.64 -16.22
CA ALA A 338 -21.46 -4.01 -17.55
C ALA A 338 -19.99 -3.59 -17.78
N SER A 339 -19.18 -4.52 -18.31
CA SER A 339 -17.79 -4.27 -18.68
C SER A 339 -17.68 -3.06 -19.63
N GLY A 340 -16.83 -2.09 -19.31
CA GLY A 340 -16.58 -0.91 -20.16
C GLY A 340 -17.42 0.33 -19.82
N ARG A 341 -18.11 0.35 -18.68
CA ARG A 341 -18.68 1.58 -18.10
C ARG A 341 -17.70 2.25 -17.14
N ASP A 342 -17.93 3.52 -16.87
CA ASP A 342 -17.19 4.27 -15.86
C ASP A 342 -17.27 3.54 -14.51
N LEU A 343 -16.12 3.23 -13.93
CA LEU A 343 -15.99 2.50 -12.67
C LEU A 343 -16.21 3.45 -11.48
N ILE A 344 -16.34 4.75 -11.74
CA ILE A 344 -16.49 5.80 -10.74
C ILE A 344 -17.98 6.02 -10.50
N GLU A 345 -18.49 5.43 -9.43
CA GLU A 345 -19.85 5.68 -8.95
C GLU A 345 -19.77 6.09 -7.48
N ARG A 346 -19.33 7.34 -7.24
CA ARG A 346 -19.47 7.94 -5.92
C ARG A 346 -20.48 9.07 -5.98
N ASP A 347 -21.67 8.80 -5.47
CA ASP A 347 -22.63 9.85 -5.15
C ASP A 347 -22.03 10.74 -4.06
N VAL A 348 -21.85 12.02 -4.35
CA VAL A 348 -21.39 12.99 -3.35
C VAL A 348 -22.48 13.13 -2.29
N LEU A 349 -22.18 12.65 -1.08
CA LEU A 349 -23.04 12.75 0.07
C LEU A 349 -22.92 14.14 0.70
N ILE A 350 -23.99 14.62 1.31
CA ILE A 350 -23.95 15.88 2.10
C ILE A 350 -22.96 15.76 3.27
N THR A 351 -22.63 14.54 3.72
CA THR A 351 -21.60 14.32 4.74
C THR A 351 -20.17 14.47 4.21
N ASP A 352 -19.96 14.51 2.90
CA ASP A 352 -18.62 14.62 2.29
C ASP A 352 -18.02 16.03 2.35
N ILE A 353 -18.80 17.01 2.81
CA ILE A 353 -18.33 18.36 3.16
C ILE A 353 -17.97 18.49 4.64
N LEU A 354 -18.11 17.42 5.43
CA LEU A 354 -17.70 17.41 6.83
C LEU A 354 -16.25 16.93 6.95
N PRO A 355 -15.35 17.70 7.60
CA PRO A 355 -13.96 17.31 7.79
C PRO A 355 -13.79 15.98 8.54
N THR A 356 -12.93 15.09 8.04
CA THR A 356 -12.56 13.84 8.72
C THR A 356 -11.05 13.63 8.77
N VAL A 357 -10.60 12.75 9.68
CA VAL A 357 -9.18 12.38 9.81
C VAL A 357 -8.74 11.51 8.62
N ASP A 358 -9.60 10.61 8.15
CA ASP A 358 -9.29 9.72 7.04
C ASP A 358 -9.09 10.49 5.73
N ALA A 359 -9.96 11.47 5.46
CA ALA A 359 -9.83 12.36 4.31
C ALA A 359 -8.52 13.16 4.37
N PHE A 360 -8.19 13.68 5.55
CA PHE A 360 -6.94 14.40 5.76
C PHE A 360 -5.69 13.53 5.51
N TRP A 361 -5.73 12.29 5.98
CA TRP A 361 -4.66 11.33 5.76
C TRP A 361 -4.53 10.96 4.28
N LEU A 362 -5.65 10.71 3.60
CA LEU A 362 -5.66 10.37 2.17
C LEU A 362 -5.19 11.53 1.29
N SER A 363 -5.65 12.76 1.56
CA SER A 363 -5.18 13.95 0.83
C SER A 363 -3.67 14.18 1.04
N SER A 364 -3.18 13.96 2.26
CA SER A 364 -1.75 14.03 2.57
C SER A 364 -0.95 12.96 1.83
N LYS A 365 -1.45 11.72 1.76
CA LYS A 365 -0.83 10.63 0.98
C LYS A 365 -0.77 10.95 -0.51
N ALA A 366 -1.89 11.36 -1.11
CA ALA A 366 -1.94 11.73 -2.52
C ALA A 366 -0.99 12.89 -2.84
N PHE A 367 -0.96 13.93 -2.00
CA PHE A 367 -0.04 15.06 -2.15
C PHE A 367 1.43 14.64 -2.06
N GLN A 368 1.77 13.79 -1.11
CA GLN A 368 3.13 13.24 -0.99
C GLN A 368 3.51 12.43 -2.23
N GLU A 369 2.58 11.67 -2.81
CA GLU A 369 2.83 10.91 -4.03
C GLU A 369 3.07 11.82 -5.25
N TYR A 370 2.31 12.91 -5.40
CA TYR A 370 2.59 13.91 -6.44
C TYR A 370 3.98 14.53 -6.31
N LEU A 371 4.39 14.89 -5.07
CA LEU A 371 5.73 15.41 -4.81
C LEU A 371 6.80 14.35 -5.11
N ASN A 372 6.56 13.09 -4.74
CA ASN A 372 7.48 11.99 -5.02
C ASN A 372 7.61 11.73 -6.52
N ALA A 373 6.51 11.74 -7.28
CA ALA A 373 6.54 11.65 -8.73
C ALA A 373 7.34 12.80 -9.36
N LEU A 374 7.13 14.04 -8.89
CA LEU A 374 7.93 15.19 -9.32
C LEU A 374 9.42 14.99 -9.04
N TYR A 375 9.78 14.51 -7.85
CA TYR A 375 11.17 14.20 -7.52
C TYR A 375 11.76 13.16 -8.47
N TYR A 376 11.06 12.05 -8.71
CA TYR A 376 11.52 10.99 -9.60
C TYR A 376 11.69 11.49 -11.03
N PHE A 377 10.80 12.37 -11.48
CA PHE A 377 10.92 13.03 -12.76
C PHE A 377 12.17 13.91 -12.83
N LEU A 378 12.41 14.75 -11.81
CA LEU A 378 13.62 15.60 -11.75
C LEU A 378 14.92 14.79 -11.70
N ARG A 379 14.88 13.61 -11.08
CA ARG A 379 16.00 12.67 -10.98
C ARG A 379 16.24 11.90 -12.27
N GLY A 380 15.32 11.98 -13.24
CA GLY A 380 15.38 11.23 -14.50
C GLY A 380 15.05 9.73 -14.34
N TRP A 381 14.40 9.36 -13.23
CA TRP A 381 13.97 7.99 -12.95
C TRP A 381 12.71 7.59 -13.69
N ILE A 382 11.82 8.55 -13.94
CA ILE A 382 10.60 8.34 -14.70
C ILE A 382 10.53 9.33 -15.85
N LYS A 383 9.79 8.93 -16.90
CA LYS A 383 9.47 9.77 -18.06
C LYS A 383 7.93 9.76 -18.22
N PRO A 384 7.22 10.78 -17.72
CA PRO A 384 5.75 10.78 -17.63
C PRO A 384 5.01 10.58 -18.96
N LEU A 385 5.62 10.97 -20.07
CA LEU A 385 5.04 10.85 -21.42
C LEU A 385 5.39 9.53 -22.12
N THR A 386 5.90 8.54 -21.39
CA THR A 386 6.27 7.24 -21.95
C THR A 386 5.11 6.29 -21.81
N VAL A 387 4.58 5.81 -22.93
CA VAL A 387 3.69 4.65 -22.94
C VAL A 387 4.46 3.46 -22.37
N LEU A 388 3.92 2.77 -21.36
CA LEU A 388 4.50 1.50 -20.89
C LEU A 388 4.66 0.58 -22.11
N ASN A 389 5.90 0.15 -22.33
CA ASN A 389 6.47 -0.48 -23.51
C ASN A 389 5.53 -0.75 -24.72
N PRO A 390 5.63 0.02 -25.83
CA PRO A 390 4.87 -0.23 -27.06
C PRO A 390 5.29 -1.53 -27.80
N ARG A 391 6.34 -2.22 -27.35
CA ARG A 391 6.77 -3.52 -27.88
C ARG A 391 6.06 -4.70 -27.23
N CYS A 392 5.30 -4.46 -26.15
CA CYS A 392 4.37 -5.45 -25.65
C CYS A 392 3.20 -5.54 -26.63
N PRO A 393 2.96 -6.70 -27.26
CA PRO A 393 1.80 -6.85 -28.11
C PRO A 393 0.56 -6.58 -27.27
N LEU A 394 -0.29 -5.63 -27.68
CA LEU A 394 -1.67 -5.63 -27.23
C LEU A 394 -2.20 -7.04 -27.52
N PRO A 395 -2.82 -7.72 -26.55
CA PRO A 395 -3.51 -8.97 -26.81
C PRO A 395 -4.40 -8.77 -28.03
N GLN A 396 -4.36 -9.71 -28.99
CA GLN A 396 -5.32 -9.67 -30.10
C GLN A 396 -6.69 -9.47 -29.49
N GLN A 397 -7.33 -8.35 -29.84
CA GLN A 397 -8.67 -8.02 -29.38
C GLN A 397 -9.50 -9.30 -29.48
N VAL A 398 -10.06 -9.73 -28.35
CA VAL A 398 -11.09 -10.77 -28.37
C VAL A 398 -12.09 -10.29 -29.43
N PRO A 399 -12.30 -11.05 -30.53
CA PRO A 399 -13.13 -10.55 -31.61
C PRO A 399 -14.49 -10.22 -31.01
N GLU A 400 -14.96 -8.98 -31.21
CA GLU A 400 -16.31 -8.53 -30.94
C GLU A 400 -17.29 -9.41 -31.73
N SER A 401 -17.53 -10.61 -31.23
CA SER A 401 -18.46 -11.55 -31.82
C SER A 401 -19.70 -11.56 -30.95
N ARG A 402 -20.62 -10.69 -31.38
CA ARG A 402 -22.09 -10.74 -31.19
C ARG A 402 -22.66 -10.14 -29.91
N SER A 403 -22.65 -8.81 -29.84
CA SER A 403 -23.73 -8.02 -29.23
C SER A 403 -24.59 -7.35 -30.32
N ARG A 404 -25.14 -8.15 -31.24
CA ARG A 404 -26.23 -7.67 -32.12
C ARG A 404 -27.54 -8.27 -31.63
N ILE A 405 -28.09 -7.73 -30.55
CA ILE A 405 -29.52 -7.88 -30.27
C ILE A 405 -30.23 -6.98 -31.29
N ARG A 406 -30.60 -7.59 -32.41
CA ARG A 406 -31.50 -7.01 -33.41
C ARG A 406 -32.90 -7.01 -32.80
N SER A 407 -33.43 -5.83 -32.51
CA SER A 407 -34.85 -5.62 -32.27
C SER A 407 -35.59 -5.76 -33.60
N GLU A 408 -36.24 -6.90 -33.84
CA GLU A 408 -37.26 -7.02 -34.88
C GLU A 408 -38.52 -7.64 -34.27
N THR A 409 -39.49 -6.76 -34.03
CA THR A 409 -40.90 -7.10 -33.87
C THR A 409 -41.49 -7.55 -35.21
N GLY A 410 -42.08 -8.76 -35.23
CA GLY A 410 -43.33 -9.03 -35.94
C GLY A 410 -43.29 -9.61 -37.36
N THR A 411 -43.81 -10.84 -37.46
CA THR A 411 -44.65 -11.44 -38.52
C THR A 411 -44.03 -12.20 -39.72
N SER A 412 -44.79 -13.25 -40.09
CA SER A 412 -44.80 -14.13 -41.28
C SER A 412 -43.85 -15.33 -41.37
N SER A 413 -44.42 -16.49 -40.96
CA SER A 413 -44.67 -17.74 -41.72
C SER A 413 -43.56 -18.54 -42.43
N GLU A 414 -43.66 -19.86 -42.18
CA GLU A 414 -43.43 -21.03 -43.07
C GLU A 414 -42.11 -21.86 -43.02
N THR A 415 -42.23 -23.00 -42.32
CA THR A 415 -41.91 -24.41 -42.68
C THR A 415 -40.52 -24.88 -43.16
N GLY A 416 -40.06 -25.97 -42.51
CA GLY A 416 -39.07 -26.97 -43.00
C GLY A 416 -38.16 -27.53 -41.88
N VAL A 417 -38.63 -28.41 -40.98
CA VAL A 417 -38.51 -29.89 -40.96
C VAL A 417 -37.09 -30.51 -40.84
N SER A 418 -36.91 -31.20 -39.70
CA SER A 418 -36.22 -32.49 -39.43
C SER A 418 -34.71 -32.63 -39.13
N GLY A 419 -34.47 -33.36 -38.03
CA GLY A 419 -33.28 -34.13 -37.65
C GLY A 419 -32.57 -33.59 -36.39
N GLY A 420 -32.41 -34.26 -35.26
CA GLY A 420 -32.70 -35.60 -34.79
C GLY A 420 -32.25 -35.70 -33.31
N THR A 421 -32.91 -36.55 -32.54
CA THR A 421 -32.80 -36.80 -31.10
C THR A 421 -31.40 -37.08 -30.54
N GLY A 422 -31.15 -36.58 -29.33
CA GLY A 422 -30.17 -37.09 -28.36
C GLY A 422 -30.65 -36.83 -26.93
N THR A 423 -31.27 -37.83 -26.31
CA THR A 423 -31.61 -37.89 -24.89
C THR A 423 -30.61 -38.77 -24.16
N SER A 424 -29.92 -38.25 -23.14
CA SER A 424 -29.38 -38.94 -21.94
C SER A 424 -28.24 -38.10 -21.34
N GLY A 425 -28.12 -37.85 -20.04
CA GLY A 425 -28.83 -38.40 -18.91
C GLY A 425 -28.75 -37.49 -17.68
N GLY A 426 -29.71 -37.66 -16.79
CA GLY A 426 -29.68 -37.05 -15.47
C GLY A 426 -28.65 -37.74 -14.57
N THR A 427 -28.05 -36.97 -13.68
CA THR A 427 -27.33 -37.50 -12.52
C THR A 427 -28.24 -37.41 -11.31
N GLY A 428 -28.44 -38.56 -10.68
CA GLY A 428 -29.33 -38.77 -9.55
C GLY A 428 -28.81 -38.25 -8.21
N THR A 429 -29.76 -38.07 -7.32
CA THR A 429 -29.65 -37.91 -5.87
C THR A 429 -29.45 -39.26 -5.15
N SER A 430 -29.06 -39.15 -3.87
CA SER A 430 -29.10 -40.13 -2.75
C SER A 430 -27.95 -41.17 -2.67
N GLY A 431 -27.39 -41.50 -1.50
CA GLY A 431 -27.59 -41.16 -0.09
C GLY A 431 -26.39 -41.70 0.72
N GLY A 432 -26.21 -41.52 2.02
CA GLY A 432 -27.03 -41.01 3.11
C GLY A 432 -26.62 -41.74 4.39
N THR A 433 -26.41 -41.00 5.50
CA THR A 433 -26.65 -41.35 6.92
C THR A 433 -25.96 -40.29 7.78
N GLY A 434 -26.55 -39.63 8.77
CA GLY A 434 -27.92 -39.66 9.32
C GLY A 434 -27.92 -38.97 10.69
N THR A 435 -28.95 -38.14 10.94
CA THR A 435 -29.65 -37.84 12.23
C THR A 435 -28.82 -37.32 13.42
N SER A 436 -29.20 -36.36 14.26
CA SER A 436 -30.40 -35.55 14.60
C SER A 436 -29.99 -34.87 15.94
N GLY A 437 -30.44 -33.71 16.42
CA GLY A 437 -31.38 -32.65 16.07
C GLY A 437 -30.97 -31.44 16.96
N GLU A 438 -31.71 -30.36 17.15
CA GLU A 438 -33.04 -29.96 16.75
C GLU A 438 -33.17 -28.46 17.11
N THR A 439 -33.88 -27.69 16.27
CA THR A 439 -34.63 -26.43 16.56
C THR A 439 -33.89 -25.24 17.21
N GLY A 440 -33.91 -24.01 16.69
CA GLY A 440 -34.97 -23.17 16.08
C GLY A 440 -34.78 -21.76 16.70
N THR A 441 -35.13 -20.59 16.17
CA THR A 441 -35.94 -20.10 15.05
C THR A 441 -35.60 -18.60 14.86
N SER A 442 -35.58 -18.16 13.60
CA SER A 442 -35.90 -16.83 13.03
C SER A 442 -36.07 -15.58 13.92
N GLY A 443 -35.47 -14.48 13.44
CA GLY A 443 -35.89 -13.10 13.69
C GLY A 443 -35.18 -12.11 12.74
N GLU A 444 -35.89 -11.64 11.71
CA GLU A 444 -35.57 -10.42 10.95
C GLU A 444 -35.93 -9.15 11.74
N THR A 445 -35.50 -8.00 11.20
CA THR A 445 -35.82 -6.58 11.55
C THR A 445 -34.94 -5.94 12.63
N GLY A 446 -34.58 -4.64 12.59
CA GLY A 446 -34.95 -3.52 11.74
C GLY A 446 -34.32 -2.23 12.31
N THR A 447 -34.39 -1.14 11.55
CA THR A 447 -33.98 0.23 11.90
C THR A 447 -34.80 0.87 13.04
N SER A 448 -34.13 1.65 13.91
CA SER A 448 -34.70 2.78 14.71
C SER A 448 -33.56 3.36 15.61
N GLY A 449 -33.31 4.65 15.85
CA GLY A 449 -34.18 5.84 15.81
C GLY A 449 -34.81 6.13 17.18
N GLY A 450 -34.26 7.07 17.96
CA GLY A 450 -35.01 7.89 18.94
C GLY A 450 -34.97 7.59 20.46
N THR A 451 -34.45 8.58 21.21
CA THR A 451 -34.91 9.15 22.50
C THR A 451 -35.08 8.33 23.81
N ALA A 452 -34.30 8.75 24.82
CA ALA A 452 -34.63 9.15 26.21
C ALA A 452 -35.23 8.17 27.27
N GLY A 453 -34.64 8.25 28.48
CA GLY A 453 -35.12 7.74 29.77
C GLY A 453 -34.31 6.52 30.25
N GLY A 454 -33.83 6.36 31.49
CA GLY A 454 -33.95 7.03 32.77
C GLY A 454 -33.18 6.18 33.80
N THR A 455 -32.79 6.77 34.93
CA THR A 455 -31.93 6.27 36.02
C THR A 455 -32.41 5.03 36.82
N GLY A 456 -31.46 4.32 37.46
CA GLY A 456 -31.64 3.48 38.67
C GLY A 456 -30.40 2.60 38.95
N THR A 457 -29.43 3.03 39.78
CA THR A 457 -29.19 2.72 41.22
C THR A 457 -28.92 1.24 41.60
N SER A 458 -27.69 1.00 42.05
CA SER A 458 -27.17 0.12 43.13
C SER A 458 -27.88 -1.18 43.51
N GLY A 459 -27.07 -2.25 43.62
CA GLY A 459 -27.31 -3.42 44.47
C GLY A 459 -26.01 -4.17 44.75
N GLU A 460 -25.56 -4.13 46.00
CA GLU A 460 -24.37 -4.76 46.57
C GLU A 460 -24.58 -6.24 46.96
N THR A 461 -23.47 -6.97 47.00
CA THR A 461 -23.10 -8.11 47.88
C THR A 461 -23.80 -9.48 47.80
N GLY A 462 -22.95 -10.51 47.80
CA GLY A 462 -23.22 -11.86 48.29
C GLY A 462 -21.89 -12.59 48.57
N THR A 463 -21.58 -12.78 49.85
CA THR A 463 -20.42 -13.55 50.37
C THR A 463 -20.89 -14.75 51.18
N TYR A 464 -20.03 -15.78 51.19
CA TYR A 464 -19.89 -16.92 52.12
C TYR A 464 -20.67 -18.22 51.90
N GLY A 465 -19.89 -19.30 51.95
CA GLY A 465 -20.28 -20.70 52.08
C GLY A 465 -19.01 -21.55 52.26
N GLU A 466 -18.55 -21.67 53.51
CA GLU A 466 -17.54 -22.63 53.99
C GLU A 466 -18.02 -24.08 53.84
N ASN A 467 -17.08 -25.00 53.61
CA ASN A 467 -17.07 -26.29 54.31
C ASN A 467 -15.67 -26.94 54.30
N GLU A 468 -15.35 -27.52 55.44
CA GLU A 468 -14.04 -28.02 55.88
C GLU A 468 -13.62 -29.39 55.28
N SER A 469 -12.33 -29.66 55.48
CA SER A 469 -11.47 -30.79 55.06
C SER A 469 -11.83 -32.15 55.73
N PRO A 470 -11.19 -33.32 55.40
CA PRO A 470 -9.77 -33.55 55.74
C PRO A 470 -8.92 -34.52 54.87
N SER A 471 -7.60 -34.27 54.93
CA SER A 471 -6.48 -35.24 55.10
C SER A 471 -5.76 -35.91 53.89
N ARG A 472 -4.43 -35.70 53.91
CA ARG A 472 -3.29 -36.64 53.71
C ARG A 472 -2.77 -36.92 52.28
N THR A 473 -1.56 -36.43 51.99
CA THR A 473 -0.33 -37.19 51.57
C THR A 473 0.77 -36.17 51.19
N GLU A 474 1.81 -36.04 52.01
CA GLU A 474 3.16 -36.62 51.85
C GLU A 474 4.00 -36.04 50.69
N SER A 475 5.08 -35.35 51.10
CA SER A 475 6.24 -34.99 50.28
C SER A 475 7.18 -36.20 50.16
N PRO A 476 8.05 -36.24 49.14
CA PRO A 476 9.46 -36.07 49.51
C PRO A 476 10.25 -35.19 48.52
N GLY A 477 11.20 -34.43 49.08
CA GLY A 477 12.32 -33.88 48.35
C GLY A 477 13.48 -34.87 48.23
N GLN A 478 14.48 -34.48 47.42
CA GLN A 478 15.95 -34.67 47.52
C GLN A 478 16.52 -34.17 46.17
N ARG A 479 17.25 -33.03 46.11
CA ARG A 479 18.71 -32.88 46.35
C ARG A 479 19.54 -33.74 45.37
N TRP A 480 20.52 -33.20 44.64
CA TRP A 480 21.45 -32.10 44.92
C TRP A 480 21.69 -31.20 43.71
#